data_AF-A0AAP5D3E5-F1
#
_entry.id   AF-A0AAP5D3E5-F1
#
_cell.length_a   1.000
_cell.length_b   1.000
_cell.length_c   1.000
_cell.angle_alpha   90.00
_cell.angle_beta   90.00
_cell.angle_gamma   90.00
#
_symmetry.space_group_name_H-M   'P 1'
#
loop_
_entity.id
_entity.type
_entity.pdbx_description
1 polymer ?
#
loop_
_entity_poly.entity_id
_entity_poly.type
_entity_poly.pdbx_seq_one_letter_code
_entity_poly.pdbx_strand_id
1 'polypeptide(L)'
;MPNIKSAKKRLRQSESRRVRNKSVRSRIRTRIRALLATTSAEEAQAMLPDLYALIDRAAGRGVLHANTAARQKSRLARHVESLSD
;
A
#
# COMPACT_ATOMS: atom_id res chain seq x y z
N MET A 1 10.91 -29.03 -4.77
CA MET A 1 11.93 -28.68 -3.75
C MET A 1 13.17 -28.18 -4.49
N PRO A 2 13.91 -27.16 -4.00
CA PRO A 2 15.08 -26.66 -4.73
C PRO A 2 16.22 -27.68 -4.69
N ASN A 3 16.69 -28.10 -5.87
CA ASN A 3 17.75 -29.12 -5.99
C ASN A 3 19.17 -28.54 -5.80
N ILE A 4 19.32 -27.22 -5.89
CA ILE A 4 20.61 -26.52 -5.77
C ILE A 4 20.64 -25.74 -4.45
N LYS A 5 21.79 -25.75 -3.75
CA LYS A 5 21.97 -25.05 -2.45
C LYS A 5 21.62 -23.56 -2.53
N SER A 6 22.02 -22.88 -3.60
CA SER A 6 21.70 -21.46 -3.86
C SER A 6 20.19 -21.23 -4.00
N ALA A 7 19.48 -22.12 -4.71
CA ALA A 7 18.04 -22.05 -4.88
C ALA A 7 17.30 -22.26 -3.54
N LYS A 8 17.76 -23.19 -2.69
CA LYS A 8 17.19 -23.37 -1.32
C LYS A 8 17.36 -22.12 -0.46
N LYS A 9 18.48 -21.39 -0.60
CA LYS A 9 18.68 -20.09 0.06
C LYS A 9 17.74 -19.01 -0.48
N ARG A 10 17.58 -18.93 -1.81
CA ARG A 10 16.66 -17.96 -2.44
C ARG A 10 15.20 -18.20 -2.04
N LEU A 11 14.77 -19.46 -1.94
CA LEU A 11 13.42 -19.81 -1.50
C LEU A 11 13.13 -19.24 -0.10
N ARG A 12 13.99 -19.53 0.89
CA ARG A 12 13.87 -18.99 2.26
C ARG A 12 13.81 -17.46 2.29
N GLN A 13 14.70 -16.80 1.53
CA GLN A 13 14.70 -15.33 1.45
C GLN A 13 13.41 -14.78 0.84
N SER A 14 12.90 -15.45 -0.20
CA SER A 14 11.69 -15.04 -0.90
C SER A 14 10.46 -15.14 0.00
N GLU A 15 10.36 -16.19 0.82
CA GLU A 15 9.27 -16.39 1.77
C GLU A 15 9.26 -15.30 2.84
N SER A 16 10.41 -14.99 3.45
CA SER A 16 10.50 -13.91 4.45
C SER A 16 10.17 -12.53 3.85
N ARG A 17 10.53 -12.28 2.59
CA ARG A 17 10.14 -11.06 1.87
C ARG A 17 8.64 -11.05 1.56
N ARG A 18 8.08 -12.18 1.13
CA ARG A 18 6.66 -12.35 0.80
C ARG A 18 5.78 -12.03 2.00
N VAL A 19 6.09 -12.58 3.18
CA VAL A 19 5.30 -12.35 4.40
C VAL A 19 5.30 -10.88 4.79
N ARG A 20 6.47 -10.22 4.78
CA ARG A 20 6.59 -8.78 5.07
C ARG A 20 5.85 -7.92 4.05
N ASN A 21 5.97 -8.22 2.76
CA ASN A 21 5.29 -7.45 1.71
C ASN A 21 3.78 -7.66 1.75
N LYS A 22 3.32 -8.88 2.11
CA LYS A 22 1.90 -9.19 2.29
C LYS A 22 1.28 -8.31 3.38
N SER A 23 1.92 -8.19 4.54
CA SER A 23 1.39 -7.37 5.64
C SER A 23 1.32 -5.89 5.29
N VAL A 24 2.35 -5.34 4.63
CA VAL A 24 2.37 -3.94 4.15
C VAL A 24 1.25 -3.69 3.14
N ARG A 25 1.10 -4.55 2.13
CA ARG A 25 0.03 -4.43 1.12
C ARG A 25 -1.36 -4.56 1.75
N SER A 26 -1.53 -5.47 2.70
CA SER A 26 -2.79 -5.64 3.43
C SER A 26 -3.16 -4.38 4.19
N ARG A 27 -2.20 -3.80 4.94
CA ARG A 27 -2.41 -2.57 5.70
C ARG A 27 -2.85 -1.41 4.82
N ILE A 28 -2.17 -1.19 3.70
CA ILE A 28 -2.54 -0.14 2.73
C ILE A 28 -3.95 -0.38 2.20
N ARG A 29 -4.27 -1.61 1.80
CA ARG A 29 -5.59 -1.95 1.26
C ARG A 29 -6.70 -1.75 2.29
N THR A 30 -6.48 -2.12 3.55
CA THR A 30 -7.45 -1.90 4.64
C THR A 30 -7.71 -0.42 4.86
N ARG A 31 -6.66 0.42 4.90
CA ARG A 31 -6.82 1.85 5.11
C ARG A 31 -7.47 2.56 3.91
N ILE A 32 -7.15 2.14 2.68
CA ILE A 32 -7.87 2.60 1.48
C ILE A 32 -9.36 2.25 1.57
N ARG A 33 -9.70 1.02 1.97
CA ARG A 33 -11.11 0.62 2.13
C ARG A 33 -11.83 1.42 3.20
N ALA A 34 -11.16 1.75 4.29
CA ALA A 34 -11.74 2.59 5.34
C ALA A 34 -12.07 3.99 4.79
N LEU A 35 -11.12 4.63 4.09
CA LEU A 35 -11.34 5.94 3.48
C LEU A 35 -12.49 5.90 2.46
N LEU A 36 -12.56 4.88 1.60
CA LEU A 36 -13.64 4.72 0.62
C LEU A 36 -15.01 4.44 1.23
N ALA A 37 -15.07 3.99 2.48
CA ALA A 37 -16.32 3.73 3.20
C ALA A 37 -16.80 4.96 3.98
N THR A 38 -15.92 5.95 4.18
CA THR A 38 -16.26 7.20 4.84
C THR A 38 -17.07 8.08 3.91
N THR A 39 -18.15 8.67 4.42
CA THR A 39 -19.02 9.61 3.69
C THR A 39 -18.79 11.07 4.11
N SER A 40 -18.07 11.31 5.20
CA SER A 40 -17.71 12.64 5.68
C SER A 40 -16.44 13.16 4.99
N ALA A 41 -16.53 14.32 4.34
CA ALA A 41 -15.40 14.97 3.69
C ALA A 41 -14.29 15.34 4.67
N GLU A 42 -14.64 15.82 5.87
CA GLU A 42 -13.67 16.22 6.90
C GLU A 42 -12.85 15.02 7.41
N GLU A 43 -13.52 13.91 7.69
CA GLU A 43 -12.86 12.68 8.13
C GLU A 43 -11.97 12.10 7.04
N ALA A 44 -12.44 12.10 5.79
CA ALA A 44 -11.67 11.63 4.64
C ALA A 44 -10.41 12.47 4.42
N GLN A 45 -10.52 13.81 4.56
CA GLN A 45 -9.39 14.74 4.47
C GLN A 45 -8.36 14.49 5.58
N ALA A 46 -8.81 14.24 6.81
CA ALA A 46 -7.93 13.95 7.94
C ALA A 46 -7.17 12.61 7.79
N MET A 47 -7.73 11.63 7.09
CA MET A 47 -7.09 10.32 6.86
C MET A 47 -6.04 10.33 5.73
N LEU A 48 -6.07 11.32 4.83
CA LEU A 48 -5.19 11.36 3.65
C LEU A 48 -3.69 11.41 3.99
N PRO A 49 -3.19 12.27 4.90
CA PRO A 49 -1.76 12.39 5.19
C PRO A 49 -1.13 11.07 5.66
N ASP A 50 -1.81 10.37 6.56
CA ASP A 50 -1.39 9.06 7.07
C ASP A 50 -1.32 8.01 5.96
N LEU A 51 -2.31 8.03 5.07
CA LEU A 51 -2.40 7.08 3.96
C LEU A 51 -1.30 7.34 2.93
N TYR A 52 -1.00 8.61 2.64
CA TYR A 52 0.11 9.01 1.77
C TYR A 52 1.45 8.59 2.35
N ALA A 53 1.68 8.84 3.63
CA ALA A 53 2.90 8.41 4.32
C ALA A 53 3.10 6.89 4.25
N LEU A 54 2.02 6.11 4.38
CA LEU A 54 2.04 4.65 4.24
C LEU A 54 2.39 4.20 2.82
N ILE A 55 1.76 4.81 1.81
CA ILE A 55 1.98 4.51 0.40
C ILE A 55 3.42 4.84 -0.02
N ASP A 56 3.92 6.01 0.36
CA ASP A 56 5.25 6.49 -0.01
C ASP A 56 6.34 5.68 0.69
N ARG A 57 6.13 5.28 1.96
CA ARG A 57 7.04 4.36 2.65
C ARG A 57 7.08 2.98 1.99
N ALA A 58 5.95 2.50 1.47
CA ALA A 58 5.91 1.23 0.74
C ALA A 58 6.58 1.33 -0.63
N ALA A 59 6.51 2.49 -1.30
CA ALA A 59 7.23 2.76 -2.53
C ALA A 59 8.75 2.81 -2.30
N GLY A 60 9.21 3.56 -1.30
CA GLY A 60 10.63 3.66 -0.96
C GLY A 60 11.26 2.32 -0.55
N ARG A 61 10.47 1.40 0.01
CA ARG A 61 10.89 0.02 0.32
C ARG A 61 10.78 -0.96 -0.86
N GLY A 62 10.35 -0.51 -2.03
CA GLY A 62 10.17 -1.35 -3.23
C GLY A 62 9.01 -2.35 -3.13
N VAL A 63 8.09 -2.19 -2.18
CA VAL A 63 6.90 -3.05 -2.05
C VAL A 63 5.85 -2.70 -3.11
N LEU A 64 5.78 -1.42 -3.46
CA LEU A 64 5.01 -0.84 -4.55
C LEU A 64 5.95 -0.12 -5.52
N HIS A 65 5.62 -0.13 -6.81
CA HIS A 65 6.31 0.70 -7.79
C HIS A 65 5.91 2.18 -7.61
N ALA A 66 6.82 3.12 -7.88
CA ALA A 66 6.58 4.56 -7.77
C ALA A 66 5.30 4.99 -8.53
N ASN A 67 5.14 4.54 -9.78
CA ASN A 67 3.94 4.81 -10.58
C ASN A 67 2.65 4.23 -9.97
N THR A 68 2.75 3.11 -9.24
CA THR A 68 1.58 2.55 -8.53
C THR A 68 1.22 3.38 -7.31
N ALA A 69 2.22 3.85 -6.56
CA ALA A 69 2.00 4.79 -5.46
C ALA A 69 1.37 6.10 -5.95
N ALA A 70 1.93 6.71 -7.00
CA ALA A 70 1.39 7.93 -7.62
C ALA A 70 -0.07 7.74 -8.10
N ARG A 71 -0.35 6.64 -8.80
CA ARG A 71 -1.72 6.31 -9.25
C ARG A 71 -2.69 6.16 -8.08
N GLN A 72 -2.28 5.53 -6.98
CA GLN A 72 -3.13 5.39 -5.80
C GLN A 72 -3.40 6.75 -5.14
N LYS A 73 -2.37 7.58 -4.94
CA LYS A 73 -2.53 8.93 -4.38
C LYS A 73 -3.49 9.79 -5.21
N SER A 74 -3.31 9.80 -6.53
CA SER A 74 -4.19 10.55 -7.45
C SER A 74 -5.66 10.09 -7.41
N ARG A 75 -5.91 8.79 -7.26
CA ARG A 75 -7.28 8.26 -7.14
C ARG A 75 -7.92 8.62 -5.80
N LEU A 76 -7.15 8.58 -4.71
CA LEU A 76 -7.63 8.94 -3.38
C LEU A 76 -7.95 10.43 -3.30
N ALA A 77 -7.08 11.29 -3.84
CA ALA A 77 -7.33 12.73 -3.91
C ALA A 77 -8.66 13.04 -4.62
N ARG A 78 -8.85 12.48 -5.82
CA ARG A 78 -10.10 12.66 -6.59
C ARG A 78 -11.35 12.16 -5.86
N HIS A 79 -11.23 11.09 -5.09
CA HIS A 79 -12.37 10.58 -4.34
C HIS A 79 -12.74 11.52 -3.18
N VAL A 80 -11.75 12.05 -2.46
CA VAL A 80 -12.03 13.00 -1.37
C VAL A 80 -12.59 14.32 -1.92
N GLU A 81 -12.06 14.79 -3.05
CA GLU A 81 -12.59 15.96 -3.77
C GLU A 81 -14.06 15.74 -4.20
N SER A 82 -14.40 14.54 -4.67
CA SER A 82 -15.80 14.22 -5.01
C SER A 82 -16.75 14.11 -3.81
N LEU A 83 -16.24 14.11 -2.57
CA LEU A 83 -17.05 14.14 -1.35
C LEU A 83 -17.25 15.57 -0.83
N SER A 84 -16.48 16.53 -1.33
CA SER A 84 -16.59 17.95 -0.95
C SER A 84 -17.48 18.78 -1.86
N ASP A 85 -17.83 18.27 -3.05
CA ASP A 85 -18.86 18.81 -3.95
C ASP A 85 -20.25 18.24 -3.62
#